data_AF-A0AAU8BL68-F1
#
_entry.id   AF-A0AAU8BL68-F1
#
_cell.length_a   1.000
_cell.length_b   1.000
_cell.length_c   1.000
_cell.angle_alpha   90.00
_cell.angle_beta   90.00
_cell.angle_gamma   90.00
#
_symmetry.space_group_name_H-M   'P 1'
#
loop_
_entity.id
_entity.type
_entity.pdbx_description
1 polymer ?
#
loop_
_entity_poly.entity_id
_entity_poly.type
_entity_poly.pdbx_seq_one_letter_code
_entity_poly.pdbx_strand_id
1 'polypeptide(L)'
;MFVKKEVNGTDCSSLISSHFPDEKKRGLWLVGNCEISGSIDKSDTHGQMLVIENGAFALNGTFIFNGLVYHKVDATDTSVASSIKSFWQEKQNDNTVYKPYITSDTVGVQFYSSTPNGGLVIDTKGGKSTLVGDMNLNFNAGYRPTFLKGAYTWKKGAWRDF
;
A
#
# COMPACT_ATOMS: atom_id res chain seq x y z
N MET A 1 16.36 0.92 9.13
CA MET A 1 15.79 -0.27 9.80
C MET A 1 14.42 -0.54 9.21
N PHE A 2 14.13 -1.80 8.91
CA PHE A 2 12.81 -2.27 8.50
C PHE A 2 12.06 -2.80 9.71
N VAL A 3 10.79 -2.47 9.84
CA VAL A 3 9.93 -2.97 10.90
C VAL A 3 8.75 -3.68 10.27
N LYS A 4 8.56 -4.95 10.63
CA LYS A 4 7.39 -5.74 10.26
C LYS A 4 6.39 -5.78 11.41
N LYS A 5 5.11 -5.53 11.12
CA LYS A 5 4.01 -5.52 12.09
C LYS A 5 2.78 -6.20 11.49
N GLU A 6 2.15 -7.06 12.28
CA GLU A 6 0.79 -7.52 12.00
C GLU A 6 -0.19 -6.39 12.34
N VAL A 7 -1.13 -6.13 11.44
CA VAL A 7 -2.18 -5.14 11.60
C VAL A 7 -3.52 -5.75 11.20
N ASN A 8 -4.54 -5.42 11.96
CA ASN A 8 -5.93 -5.69 11.59
C ASN A 8 -6.69 -4.38 11.71
N GLY A 9 -6.22 -3.38 10.96
CA GLY A 9 -6.46 -1.98 11.24
C GLY A 9 -7.58 -1.37 10.39
N THR A 10 -8.50 -0.69 11.08
CA THR A 10 -9.41 0.32 10.53
C THR A 10 -8.79 1.71 10.43
N ASP A 11 -7.60 1.95 11.02
CA ASP A 11 -6.77 3.14 10.70
C ASP A 11 -5.27 2.89 10.97
N CYS A 12 -4.51 2.76 9.90
CA CYS A 12 -3.05 2.68 9.88
C CYS A 12 -2.37 4.05 9.86
N SER A 13 -3.10 5.15 9.69
CA SER A 13 -2.49 6.47 9.49
C SER A 13 -1.57 6.87 10.64
N SER A 14 -2.02 6.67 11.89
CA SER A 14 -1.22 6.95 13.09
C SER A 14 0.08 6.13 13.16
N LEU A 15 0.02 4.86 12.76
CA LEU A 15 1.17 3.97 12.75
C LEU A 15 2.20 4.40 11.70
N ILE A 16 1.75 4.80 10.51
CA ILE A 16 2.59 5.29 9.43
C ILE A 16 3.23 6.63 9.85
N SER A 17 2.41 7.60 10.30
CA SER A 17 2.87 8.93 10.71
C SER A 17 3.83 8.92 11.90
N SER A 18 3.73 7.95 12.80
CA SER A 18 4.68 7.81 13.93
C SER A 18 5.96 7.05 13.57
N HIS A 19 5.96 6.24 12.51
CA HIS A 19 7.10 5.42 12.14
C HIS A 19 8.18 6.20 11.39
N PHE A 20 7.76 6.98 10.39
CA PHE A 20 8.61 7.59 9.38
C PHE A 20 9.36 8.89 9.76
N PRO A 21 8.98 9.65 10.81
CA PRO A 21 9.81 10.75 11.30
C PRO A 21 11.16 10.32 11.90
N ASP A 22 11.33 9.04 12.22
CA ASP A 22 12.60 8.50 12.71
C ASP A 22 13.51 8.17 11.53
N GLU A 23 14.56 8.96 11.30
CA GLU A 23 15.52 8.78 10.20
C GLU A 23 16.22 7.40 10.20
N LYS A 24 16.18 6.66 11.29
CA LYS A 24 16.71 5.29 11.34
C LYS A 24 15.71 4.27 10.82
N LYS A 25 14.44 4.62 10.64
CA LYS A 25 13.32 3.78 10.18
C LYS A 25 12.91 4.18 8.77
N ARG A 26 13.34 3.37 7.80
CA ARG A 26 13.15 3.66 6.36
C ARG A 26 12.17 2.69 5.69
N GLY A 27 11.68 1.70 6.43
CA GLY A 27 10.82 0.65 5.90
C GLY A 27 9.81 0.17 6.92
N LEU A 28 8.54 0.27 6.57
CA LEU A 28 7.41 -0.23 7.35
C LEU A 28 6.69 -1.32 6.55
N TRP A 29 6.57 -2.51 7.14
CA TRP A 29 5.90 -3.65 6.54
C TRP A 29 4.70 -4.03 7.40
N LEU A 30 3.51 -3.76 6.89
CA LEU A 30 2.24 -4.04 7.54
C LEU A 30 1.67 -5.33 6.93
N VAL A 31 1.37 -6.32 7.75
CA VAL A 31 0.70 -7.57 7.32
C VAL A 31 -0.74 -7.54 7.80
N GLY A 32 -1.69 -7.69 6.88
CA GLY A 32 -3.11 -7.62 7.17
C GLY A 32 -3.76 -6.29 6.79
N ASN A 33 -5.05 -6.15 7.12
CA ASN A 33 -5.89 -5.07 6.60
C ASN A 33 -5.45 -3.71 7.11
N CYS A 34 -5.50 -2.72 6.22
CA CYS A 34 -4.97 -1.40 6.47
C CYS A 34 -5.78 -0.31 5.76
N GLU A 35 -6.49 0.48 6.54
CA GLU A 35 -7.11 1.73 6.07
C GLU A 35 -6.23 2.94 6.39
N ILE A 36 -6.13 3.88 5.47
CA ILE A 36 -5.53 5.19 5.68
C ILE A 36 -6.63 6.22 5.48
N SER A 37 -7.20 6.70 6.59
CA SER A 37 -8.29 7.70 6.59
C SER A 37 -7.83 9.08 7.10
N GLY A 38 -6.76 9.12 7.89
CA GLY A 38 -6.08 10.36 8.30
C GLY A 38 -5.01 10.83 7.31
N SER A 39 -4.56 12.08 7.46
CA SER A 39 -3.49 12.66 6.64
C SER A 39 -2.13 12.04 6.93
N ILE A 40 -1.42 11.65 5.87
CA ILE A 40 0.01 11.33 5.87
C ILE A 40 0.73 12.44 5.12
N ASP A 41 1.63 13.13 5.82
CA ASP A 41 2.45 14.20 5.24
C ASP A 41 3.90 13.74 5.00
N LYS A 42 4.62 14.51 4.17
CA LYS A 42 6.06 14.36 3.93
C LYS A 42 6.84 14.58 5.22
N SER A 43 6.95 13.56 6.05
CA SER A 43 7.72 13.64 7.29
C SER A 43 9.24 13.59 7.06
N ASP A 44 9.70 13.20 5.86
CA ASP A 44 11.09 12.86 5.61
C ASP A 44 11.54 13.22 4.18
N THR A 45 12.79 13.64 4.04
CA THR A 45 13.45 13.98 2.76
C THR A 45 14.23 12.82 2.17
N HIS A 46 14.22 11.65 2.79
CA HIS A 46 14.89 10.44 2.30
C HIS A 46 13.88 9.43 1.76
N GLY A 47 14.34 8.50 0.93
CA GLY A 47 13.51 7.44 0.38
C GLY A 47 12.99 6.46 1.44
N GLN A 48 11.67 6.30 1.47
CA GLN A 48 10.95 5.41 2.38
C GLN A 48 10.33 4.22 1.64
N MET A 49 9.99 3.16 2.37
CA MET A 49 9.23 2.02 1.85
C MET A 49 8.07 1.68 2.77
N LEU A 50 6.86 1.69 2.24
CA LEU A 50 5.66 1.17 2.90
C LEU A 50 5.20 -0.08 2.15
N VAL A 51 5.08 -1.20 2.87
CA VAL A 51 4.53 -2.44 2.33
C VAL A 51 3.25 -2.76 3.08
N ILE A 52 2.19 -3.08 2.35
CA ILE A 52 0.93 -3.64 2.86
C ILE A 52 0.81 -5.03 2.25
N GLU A 53 1.06 -6.05 3.06
CA GLU A 53 1.09 -7.46 2.67
C GLU A 53 -0.18 -8.18 3.13
N ASN A 54 -0.81 -8.93 2.22
CA ASN A 54 -1.93 -9.84 2.50
C ASN A 54 -3.07 -9.19 3.28
N GLY A 55 -3.42 -7.97 2.90
CA GLY A 55 -4.51 -7.22 3.51
C GLY A 55 -5.19 -6.27 2.55
N ALA A 56 -6.38 -5.85 2.94
CA ALA A 56 -7.12 -4.81 2.27
C ALA A 56 -6.33 -3.49 2.36
N PHE A 57 -6.16 -2.80 1.23
CA PHE A 57 -5.62 -1.44 1.22
C PHE A 57 -6.73 -0.44 0.91
N ALA A 58 -7.27 0.17 1.95
CA ALA A 58 -8.23 1.26 1.83
C ALA A 58 -7.50 2.59 2.03
N LEU A 59 -7.63 3.51 1.08
CA LEU A 59 -7.07 4.85 1.23
C LEU A 59 -8.17 5.85 0.90
N ASN A 60 -8.47 6.72 1.86
CA ASN A 60 -9.41 7.83 1.71
C ASN A 60 -8.96 8.99 2.60
N GLY A 61 -7.93 9.70 2.14
CA GLY A 61 -7.33 10.80 2.86
C GLY A 61 -6.17 11.42 2.07
N THR A 62 -5.60 12.49 2.62
CA THR A 62 -4.38 13.09 2.05
C THR A 62 -3.20 12.17 2.28
N PHE A 63 -2.57 11.70 1.20
CA PHE A 63 -1.42 10.81 1.30
C PHE A 63 -0.25 11.35 0.47
N ILE A 64 0.67 12.03 1.14
CA ILE A 64 1.86 12.60 0.52
C ILE A 64 3.09 11.88 1.07
N PHE A 65 3.68 10.99 0.27
CA PHE A 65 4.68 10.05 0.74
C PHE A 65 5.97 10.14 -0.09
N ASN A 66 7.11 10.34 0.59
CA ASN A 66 8.43 10.40 -0.06
C ASN A 66 9.06 9.01 -0.12
N GLY A 67 8.44 8.11 -0.89
CA GLY A 67 8.91 6.73 -0.96
C GLY A 67 8.11 5.83 -1.89
N LEU A 68 8.43 4.54 -1.81
CA LEU A 68 7.76 3.45 -2.50
C LEU A 68 6.60 2.93 -1.65
N VAL A 69 5.40 2.87 -2.22
CA VAL A 69 4.28 2.11 -1.65
C VAL A 69 4.14 0.80 -2.41
N TYR A 70 4.10 -0.31 -1.67
CA TYR A 70 3.94 -1.65 -2.22
C TYR A 70 2.74 -2.34 -1.59
N HIS A 71 1.66 -2.51 -2.37
CA HIS A 71 0.55 -3.36 -2.01
C HIS A 71 0.76 -4.75 -2.61
N LYS A 72 1.00 -5.74 -1.75
CA LYS A 72 1.30 -7.13 -2.12
C LYS A 72 0.25 -8.06 -1.51
N VAL A 73 -0.51 -8.78 -2.32
CA VAL A 73 -1.58 -9.67 -1.85
C VAL A 73 -1.57 -10.98 -2.62
N ASP A 74 -1.64 -12.10 -1.91
CA ASP A 74 -2.05 -13.38 -2.49
C ASP A 74 -3.49 -13.71 -2.07
N ALA A 75 -4.46 -13.27 -2.88
CA ALA A 75 -5.89 -13.53 -2.64
C ALA A 75 -6.31 -14.94 -3.09
N THR A 76 -5.38 -15.75 -3.61
CA THR A 76 -5.63 -17.18 -3.83
C THR A 76 -5.50 -17.99 -2.53
N ASP A 77 -4.83 -17.42 -1.51
CA ASP A 77 -4.89 -17.93 -0.14
C ASP A 77 -6.27 -17.62 0.47
N THR A 78 -6.98 -18.67 0.86
CA THR A 78 -8.35 -18.57 1.37
C THR A 78 -8.43 -17.79 2.68
N SER A 79 -7.42 -17.87 3.55
CA SER A 79 -7.39 -17.13 4.81
C SER A 79 -7.22 -15.63 4.57
N VAL A 80 -6.38 -15.25 3.62
CA VAL A 80 -6.17 -13.86 3.18
C VAL A 80 -7.44 -13.32 2.53
N ALA A 81 -8.00 -14.06 1.58
CA ALA A 81 -9.23 -13.67 0.89
C ALA A 81 -10.41 -13.47 1.87
N SER A 82 -10.57 -14.39 2.84
CA SER A 82 -11.60 -14.27 3.88
C SER A 82 -11.39 -13.05 4.77
N SER A 83 -10.15 -12.76 5.18
CA SER A 83 -9.83 -11.58 6.00
C SER A 83 -10.17 -10.27 5.27
N ILE A 84 -9.75 -10.16 4.01
CA ILE A 84 -10.00 -8.99 3.16
C ILE A 84 -11.49 -8.80 2.90
N LYS A 85 -12.21 -9.89 2.60
CA LYS A 85 -13.65 -9.85 2.36
C LYS A 85 -14.41 -9.34 3.58
N SER A 86 -14.07 -9.82 4.78
CA SER A 86 -14.69 -9.36 6.03
C SER A 86 -14.47 -7.86 6.23
N PHE A 87 -13.25 -7.37 5.99
CA PHE A 87 -12.95 -5.94 6.06
C PHE A 87 -13.81 -5.11 5.10
N TRP A 88 -13.92 -5.52 3.83
CA TRP A 88 -14.73 -4.76 2.87
C TRP A 88 -16.24 -4.86 3.14
N GLN A 89 -16.72 -5.98 3.67
CA GLN A 89 -18.13 -6.12 4.09
C GLN A 89 -18.49 -5.12 5.19
N GLU A 90 -17.60 -4.91 6.16
CA GLU A 90 -17.76 -3.86 7.19
C GLU A 90 -17.83 -2.47 6.53
N LYS A 91 -16.87 -2.15 5.65
CA LYS A 91 -16.85 -0.84 4.96
C LYS A 91 -18.04 -0.59 4.05
N GLN A 92 -18.63 -1.63 3.47
CA GLN A 92 -19.79 -1.50 2.60
C GLN A 92 -21.05 -1.05 3.36
N ASN A 93 -21.11 -1.32 4.67
CA ASN A 93 -22.19 -0.90 5.55
C ASN A 93 -21.98 0.54 6.06
N ASP A 94 -20.74 0.89 6.38
CA ASP A 94 -20.44 2.11 7.16
C ASP A 94 -19.85 3.26 6.34
N ASN A 95 -19.36 3.01 5.11
CA ASN A 95 -18.64 4.01 4.32
C ASN A 95 -19.16 4.10 2.87
N THR A 96 -19.84 5.20 2.56
CA THR A 96 -20.41 5.48 1.24
C THR A 96 -19.37 5.74 0.16
N VAL A 97 -18.13 6.10 0.53
CA VAL A 97 -17.05 6.41 -0.40
C VAL A 97 -16.53 5.15 -1.06
N TYR A 98 -16.16 4.12 -0.30
CA TYR A 98 -15.63 2.86 -0.88
C TYR A 98 -16.70 2.01 -1.55
N LYS A 99 -17.95 2.08 -1.06
CA LYS A 99 -19.05 1.19 -1.45
C LYS A 99 -19.21 0.92 -2.95
N PRO A 100 -19.10 1.91 -3.86
CA PRO A 100 -19.26 1.68 -5.31
C PRO A 100 -18.15 0.82 -5.94
N TYR A 101 -17.01 0.67 -5.27
CA TYR A 101 -15.80 0.02 -5.81
C TYR A 101 -15.52 -1.34 -5.15
N ILE A 102 -16.39 -1.78 -4.24
CA ILE A 102 -16.30 -3.06 -3.56
C ILE A 102 -17.00 -4.12 -4.41
N THR A 103 -16.22 -5.09 -4.88
CA THR A 103 -16.66 -6.34 -5.50
C THR A 103 -16.07 -7.52 -4.74
N SER A 104 -16.47 -8.74 -5.09
CA SER A 104 -16.06 -9.97 -4.38
C SER A 104 -14.55 -10.24 -4.38
N ASP A 105 -13.83 -9.67 -5.33
CA ASP A 105 -12.40 -9.80 -5.56
C ASP A 105 -11.61 -8.54 -5.15
N THR A 106 -12.25 -7.54 -4.54
CA THR A 106 -11.58 -6.30 -4.14
C THR A 106 -10.57 -6.57 -3.03
N VAL A 107 -9.32 -6.15 -3.26
CA VAL A 107 -8.25 -6.15 -2.27
C VAL A 107 -7.73 -4.74 -1.97
N GLY A 108 -8.02 -3.76 -2.82
CA GLY A 108 -7.62 -2.39 -2.59
C GLY A 108 -8.59 -1.40 -3.21
N VAL A 109 -8.90 -0.32 -2.50
CA VAL A 109 -9.61 0.84 -3.05
C VAL A 109 -8.89 2.08 -2.53
N GLN A 110 -8.28 2.81 -3.45
CA GLN A 110 -7.44 3.94 -3.11
C GLN A 110 -8.03 5.21 -3.73
N PHE A 111 -8.64 6.04 -2.90
CA PHE A 111 -9.01 7.41 -3.21
C PHE A 111 -7.82 8.30 -2.92
N TYR A 112 -7.14 8.76 -3.95
CA TYR A 112 -5.97 9.60 -3.74
C TYR A 112 -5.94 10.79 -4.69
N SER A 113 -5.50 11.91 -4.11
CA SER A 113 -4.66 12.90 -4.79
C SER A 113 -3.31 12.79 -4.10
N SER A 114 -2.55 11.75 -4.47
CA SER A 114 -1.30 11.38 -3.80
C SER A 114 -0.12 11.51 -4.75
N THR A 115 1.03 11.82 -4.16
CA THR A 115 2.33 11.91 -4.85
C THR A 115 3.33 10.98 -4.16
N PRO A 116 3.18 9.64 -4.25
CA PRO A 116 4.23 8.74 -3.81
C PRO A 116 5.47 8.98 -4.70
N ASN A 117 6.45 9.72 -4.18
CA ASN A 117 7.55 10.24 -4.99
C ASN A 117 8.63 9.17 -5.33
N GLY A 118 8.54 7.98 -4.74
CA GLY A 118 9.45 6.85 -4.98
C GLY A 118 8.83 5.68 -5.76
N GLY A 119 7.52 5.70 -6.00
CA GLY A 119 6.80 4.73 -6.82
C GLY A 119 5.60 4.07 -6.12
N LEU A 120 4.76 3.41 -6.93
CA LEU A 120 3.62 2.61 -6.51
C LEU A 120 3.73 1.23 -7.17
N VAL A 121 3.64 0.17 -6.37
CA VAL A 121 3.64 -1.23 -6.84
C VAL A 121 2.39 -1.91 -6.33
N ILE A 122 1.65 -2.53 -7.26
CA ILE A 122 0.44 -3.30 -7.00
C ILE A 122 0.70 -4.72 -7.50
N ASP A 123 0.90 -5.66 -6.57
CA ASP A 123 1.08 -7.10 -6.83
C ASP A 123 -0.05 -7.86 -6.15
N THR A 124 -1.19 -7.98 -6.82
CA THR A 124 -2.43 -8.51 -6.22
C THR A 124 -2.88 -9.77 -6.94
N LYS A 125 -2.22 -10.89 -6.64
CA LYS A 125 -2.53 -12.18 -7.24
C LYS A 125 -3.93 -12.63 -6.82
N GLY A 126 -4.82 -12.85 -7.79
CA GLY A 126 -6.19 -13.31 -7.56
C GLY A 126 -7.15 -12.25 -7.00
N GLY A 127 -6.73 -10.99 -6.92
CA GLY A 127 -7.53 -9.89 -6.40
C GLY A 127 -7.39 -8.62 -7.23
N LYS A 128 -8.30 -7.67 -7.02
CA LYS A 128 -8.38 -6.41 -7.74
C LYS A 128 -8.13 -5.21 -6.82
N SER A 129 -7.16 -4.38 -7.19
CA SER A 129 -7.00 -3.04 -6.62
C SER A 129 -7.56 -2.00 -7.57
N THR A 130 -8.42 -1.14 -7.03
CA THR A 130 -9.03 -0.03 -7.75
C THR A 130 -8.38 1.27 -7.31
N LEU A 131 -7.91 2.03 -8.29
CA LEU A 131 -7.38 3.38 -8.10
C LEU A 131 -8.48 4.36 -8.50
N VAL A 132 -8.90 5.23 -7.57
CA VAL A 132 -9.99 6.18 -7.74
C VAL A 132 -9.47 7.58 -7.51
N GLY A 133 -9.44 8.41 -8.55
CA GLY A 133 -8.95 9.80 -8.48
C GLY A 133 -7.73 10.06 -9.36
N ASP A 134 -7.17 11.25 -9.21
CA ASP A 134 -6.10 11.75 -10.07
C ASP A 134 -4.71 11.28 -9.60
N MET A 135 -3.97 10.66 -10.52
CA MET A 135 -2.57 10.29 -10.31
C MET A 135 -1.64 11.41 -10.72
N ASN A 136 -0.90 11.95 -9.76
CA ASN A 136 0.34 12.66 -10.04
C ASN A 136 1.54 11.77 -9.70
N LEU A 137 1.92 10.92 -10.66
CA LEU A 137 3.10 10.07 -10.55
C LEU A 137 4.36 10.89 -10.82
N ASN A 138 4.94 11.41 -9.75
CA ASN A 138 6.28 11.99 -9.79
C ASN A 138 7.29 10.93 -9.36
N PHE A 139 8.14 10.46 -10.28
CA PHE A 139 9.21 9.52 -9.91
C PHE A 139 10.52 10.28 -9.68
N ASN A 140 11.00 10.24 -8.45
CA ASN A 140 12.35 10.71 -8.10
C ASN A 140 13.15 9.54 -7.53
N ALA A 141 14.19 9.15 -8.27
CA ALA A 141 15.06 8.03 -7.94
C ALA A 141 15.79 8.20 -6.58
N GLY A 142 15.95 9.42 -6.08
CA GLY A 142 16.49 9.70 -4.74
C GLY A 142 15.56 9.29 -3.60
N TYR A 143 14.25 9.22 -3.86
CA TYR A 143 13.27 8.64 -2.93
C TYR A 143 13.07 7.14 -3.13
N ARG A 144 13.74 6.55 -4.12
CA ARG A 144 13.79 5.10 -4.18
C ARG A 144 14.67 4.62 -3.03
N PRO A 145 14.16 3.73 -2.19
CA PRO A 145 14.95 3.12 -1.14
C PRO A 145 16.20 2.40 -1.73
N THR A 146 17.40 2.96 -1.53
CA THR A 146 18.69 2.39 -2.00
C THR A 146 19.13 1.15 -1.23
N PHE A 147 18.30 0.68 -0.30
CA PHE A 147 18.61 -0.34 0.68
C PHE A 147 18.26 -1.78 0.26
N LEU A 148 17.73 -1.97 -0.94
CA LEU A 148 17.67 -3.30 -1.55
C LEU A 148 19.07 -3.70 -2.02
N LYS A 149 19.90 -4.19 -1.10
CA LYS A 149 21.10 -4.96 -1.43
C LYS A 149 20.67 -6.28 -2.05
N GLY A 150 20.46 -6.27 -3.37
CA GLY A 150 20.19 -7.45 -4.16
C GLY A 150 20.48 -7.13 -5.62
N ALA A 151 21.27 -7.98 -6.28
CA ALA A 151 21.39 -7.92 -7.73
C ALA A 151 20.01 -8.23 -8.32
N TYR A 152 19.37 -7.25 -8.93
CA TYR A 152 18.14 -7.50 -9.68
C TYR A 152 18.53 -8.27 -10.94
N THR A 153 18.29 -9.58 -10.94
CA THR A 153 18.41 -10.39 -12.14
C THR A 153 17.12 -10.31 -12.93
N TRP A 154 17.24 -9.90 -14.18
CA TRP A 154 16.17 -10.02 -15.16
C TRP A 154 15.67 -11.46 -15.21
N LYS A 155 14.37 -11.64 -14.94
CA LYS A 155 13.71 -12.92 -15.13
C LYS A 155 13.09 -12.93 -16.52
N LYS A 156 13.70 -13.67 -17.44
CA LYS A 156 13.19 -13.86 -18.80
C LYS A 156 11.71 -14.28 -18.75
N GLY A 157 10.86 -13.62 -19.54
CA GLY A 157 9.42 -13.85 -19.60
C GLY A 157 8.58 -12.93 -18.70
N ALA A 158 9.20 -12.12 -17.83
CA ALA A 158 8.46 -11.17 -16.97
C ALA A 158 7.74 -10.06 -17.77
N TRP A 159 8.18 -9.79 -19.00
CA TRP A 159 7.57 -8.80 -19.90
C TRP A 159 7.12 -9.37 -21.24
N ARG A 160 6.89 -10.69 -21.31
CA ARG A 160 6.70 -11.41 -22.59
C ARG A 160 7.83 -11.13 -23.60
N ASP A 161 9.05 -10.97 -23.10
CA ASP A 161 10.28 -10.97 -23.86
C ASP A 161 10.67 -12.42 -24.19
N PHE A 162 10.24 -12.92 -25.36
CA PHE A 162 10.63 -14.24 -25.87
C PHE A 162 12.07 -14.25 -26.37
#